data_AF-A0A1Q3EBV9-F1
#
_entry.id   AF-A0A1Q3EBV9-F1
#
_cell.length_a   1.000
_cell.length_b   1.000
_cell.length_c   1.000
_cell.angle_alpha   90.00
_cell.angle_beta   90.00
_cell.angle_gamma   90.00
#
_symmetry.space_group_name_H-M   'P 1'
#
loop_
_entity.id
_entity.type
_entity.pdbx_description
1 polymer ?
#
loop_
_entity_poly.entity_id
_entity_poly.type
_entity_poly.pdbx_seq_one_letter_code
_entity_poly.pdbx_strand_id
1 'polypeptide(L)'
;MSSTASLLSIPRFPELSPLAGKNTWRIFKDQVLAHIGVRELEGYLDGTIIRPPASGYVSTSTLYPPASTTTPMYSPTPFPHEWRQHDRMAASIIYLNIVDPVGLGVERKKPAYHIWAELKKKNERQDEMRVHQANTKLRSARFDPSNTTIEEHEKTMKNHLKELRNLGGSCLDSQFRLIVIASMPKSWRDLLINVKGISSDDAFIHLRQVYDNKKEDEEDT
;
A
#
# COMPACT_ATOMS: atom_id res chain seq x y z
N MET A 1 -38.12 10.65 -3.73
CA MET A 1 -37.72 9.32 -4.23
C MET A 1 -36.26 9.40 -4.65
N SER A 2 -35.31 9.12 -3.75
CA SER A 2 -33.88 9.21 -4.06
C SER A 2 -33.12 7.99 -3.56
N SER A 3 -32.26 7.47 -4.44
CA SER A 3 -30.99 6.82 -4.10
C SER A 3 -30.94 5.32 -3.72
N THR A 4 -31.78 4.46 -4.28
CA THR A 4 -31.45 3.01 -4.33
C THR A 4 -30.57 2.65 -5.52
N ALA A 5 -30.66 3.39 -6.63
CA ALA A 5 -29.85 3.17 -7.84
C ALA A 5 -28.34 3.40 -7.62
N SER A 6 -27.96 4.30 -6.70
CA SER A 6 -26.55 4.64 -6.44
C SER A 6 -25.79 3.58 -5.62
N LEU A 7 -26.50 2.77 -4.83
CA LEU A 7 -25.90 1.70 -4.01
C LEU A 7 -25.53 0.48 -4.85
N LEU A 8 -26.25 0.22 -5.94
CA LEU A 8 -26.00 -0.91 -6.84
C LEU A 8 -24.95 -0.61 -7.92
N SER A 9 -24.55 0.66 -8.09
CA SER A 9 -23.53 1.05 -9.06
C SER A 9 -22.14 0.60 -8.59
N ILE A 10 -21.40 -0.08 -9.48
CA ILE A 10 -20.03 -0.50 -9.21
C ILE A 10 -19.08 0.64 -9.55
N PRO A 11 -18.34 1.19 -8.57
CA PRO A 11 -17.41 2.29 -8.80
C PRO A 11 -16.26 1.87 -9.73
N ARG A 12 -15.84 2.80 -10.57
CA ARG A 12 -14.58 2.71 -11.33
C ARG A 12 -13.57 3.67 -10.72
N PHE A 13 -12.40 3.16 -10.36
CA PHE A 13 -11.35 3.98 -9.75
C PHE A 13 -10.69 4.88 -10.82
N PRO A 14 -10.23 6.08 -10.46
CA PRO A 14 -9.56 7.00 -11.40
C PRO A 14 -8.28 6.39 -11.96
N GLU A 15 -7.87 6.79 -13.17
CA GLU A 15 -6.88 6.13 -14.06
C GLU A 15 -5.55 5.65 -13.43
N LEU A 16 -5.08 6.26 -12.34
CA LEU A 16 -3.85 5.87 -11.61
C LEU A 16 -4.08 4.82 -10.50
N SER A 17 -5.33 4.38 -10.31
CA SER A 17 -5.79 3.54 -9.21
C SER A 17 -6.16 2.09 -9.57
N PRO A 18 -6.39 1.70 -10.85
CA PRO A 18 -6.58 0.31 -11.19
C PRO A 18 -5.34 -0.52 -10.85
N LEU A 19 -5.56 -1.78 -10.48
CA LEU A 19 -4.46 -2.72 -10.31
C LEU A 19 -3.89 -3.09 -11.68
N ALA A 20 -2.98 -2.24 -12.19
CA ALA A 20 -2.21 -2.45 -13.42
C ALA A 20 -0.90 -3.21 -13.15
N GLY A 21 -0.46 -3.21 -11.89
CA GLY A 21 0.75 -3.87 -11.45
C GLY A 21 0.95 -3.66 -9.94
N LYS A 22 2.06 -4.19 -9.43
CA LYS A 22 2.30 -4.26 -7.98
C LYS A 22 2.49 -2.89 -7.30
N ASN A 23 2.89 -1.86 -8.06
CA ASN A 23 3.14 -0.51 -7.53
C ASN A 23 1.84 0.27 -7.25
N THR A 24 0.70 -0.20 -7.77
CA THR A 24 -0.62 0.39 -7.50
C THR A 24 -1.39 -0.39 -6.44
N TRP A 25 -0.83 -1.48 -5.89
CA TRP A 25 -1.50 -2.34 -4.91
C TRP A 25 -2.03 -1.57 -3.69
N ARG A 26 -1.22 -0.70 -3.10
CA ARG A 26 -1.62 0.07 -1.92
C ARG A 26 -2.79 1.01 -2.23
N ILE A 27 -2.69 1.79 -3.30
CA ILE A 27 -3.75 2.70 -3.76
C ILE A 27 -5.02 1.91 -4.06
N PHE A 28 -4.89 0.80 -4.80
CA PHE A 28 -6.00 -0.10 -5.11
C PHE A 28 -6.65 -0.67 -3.85
N LYS A 29 -5.86 -1.15 -2.88
CA LYS A 29 -6.33 -1.70 -1.61
C LYS A 29 -7.13 -0.67 -0.83
N ASP A 30 -6.59 0.54 -0.69
CA ASP A 30 -7.25 1.64 0.04
C ASP A 30 -8.59 2.01 -0.63
N GLN A 31 -8.64 2.06 -1.97
CA GLN A 31 -9.87 2.33 -2.73
C GLN A 31 -10.90 1.21 -2.57
N VAL A 32 -10.50 -0.06 -2.66
CA VAL A 32 -11.39 -1.20 -2.42
C VAL A 32 -11.97 -1.14 -1.01
N LEU A 33 -11.13 -0.94 0.01
CA LEU A 33 -11.58 -0.87 1.41
C LEU A 33 -12.56 0.28 1.64
N ALA A 34 -12.28 1.46 1.08
CA ALA A 34 -13.19 2.61 1.18
C ALA A 34 -14.56 2.32 0.56
N HIS A 35 -14.60 1.75 -0.65
CA HIS A 35 -15.86 1.46 -1.34
C HIS A 35 -16.63 0.28 -0.74
N ILE A 36 -15.93 -0.70 -0.18
CA ILE A 36 -16.55 -1.80 0.56
C ILE A 36 -17.15 -1.26 1.87
N GLY A 37 -16.43 -0.41 2.59
CA GLY A 37 -16.89 0.10 3.89
C GLY A 37 -18.09 1.04 3.82
N VAL A 38 -18.15 1.92 2.82
CA VAL A 38 -19.35 2.76 2.58
C VAL A 38 -20.58 1.93 2.21
N ARG A 39 -20.40 0.66 1.83
CA ARG A 39 -21.46 -0.28 1.46
C ARG A 39 -21.71 -1.35 2.52
N GLU A 40 -21.00 -1.33 3.64
CA GLU A 40 -21.13 -2.32 4.71
C GLU A 40 -20.94 -3.76 4.21
N LEU A 41 -20.02 -3.94 3.26
CA LEU A 41 -19.71 -5.21 2.59
C LEU A 41 -18.48 -5.93 3.16
N GLU A 42 -17.89 -5.42 4.25
CA GLU A 42 -16.64 -5.92 4.84
C GLU A 42 -16.70 -7.41 5.13
N GLY A 43 -17.84 -7.87 5.67
CA GLY A 43 -18.02 -9.26 6.05
C GLY A 43 -17.99 -10.26 4.88
N TYR A 44 -18.31 -9.81 3.67
CA TYR A 44 -18.18 -10.62 2.45
C TYR A 44 -16.75 -10.58 1.89
N LEU A 45 -16.03 -9.48 2.15
CA LEU A 45 -14.64 -9.29 1.73
C LEU A 45 -13.65 -10.06 2.61
N ASP A 46 -13.90 -10.16 3.91
CA ASP A 46 -13.07 -10.92 4.85
C ASP A 46 -13.52 -12.38 5.05
N GLY A 47 -14.76 -12.69 4.65
CA GLY A 47 -15.33 -14.04 4.72
C GLY A 47 -16.02 -14.36 6.05
N THR A 48 -16.24 -13.38 6.92
CA THR A 48 -16.99 -13.55 8.17
C THR A 48 -18.49 -13.80 7.93
N ILE A 49 -19.05 -13.28 6.84
CA ILE A 49 -20.43 -13.58 6.41
C ILE A 49 -20.41 -14.78 5.45
N ILE A 50 -20.68 -15.96 6.01
CA ILE A 50 -20.61 -17.24 5.30
C ILE A 50 -21.87 -17.47 4.47
N ARG A 51 -21.71 -18.11 3.30
CA ARG A 51 -22.84 -18.52 2.45
C ARG A 51 -23.80 -19.43 3.24
N PRO A 52 -25.09 -19.08 3.36
CA PRO A 52 -26.06 -19.92 4.04
C PRO A 52 -26.28 -21.25 3.27
N PRO A 53 -26.56 -22.35 3.98
CA PRO A 53 -26.92 -23.62 3.36
C PRO A 53 -28.21 -23.49 2.56
N ALA A 54 -28.28 -24.16 1.40
CA ALA A 54 -29.44 -24.08 0.50
C ALA A 54 -30.69 -24.77 1.06
N SER A 55 -30.53 -25.71 2.01
CA SER A 55 -31.57 -26.67 2.39
C SER A 55 -32.52 -26.24 3.54
N GLY A 56 -32.45 -24.99 4.00
CA GLY A 56 -33.22 -24.51 5.16
C GLY A 56 -34.46 -23.66 4.86
N TYR A 57 -34.71 -23.30 3.59
CA TYR A 57 -35.79 -22.39 3.22
C TYR A 57 -37.00 -23.18 2.76
N VAL A 58 -37.78 -23.66 3.73
CA VAL A 58 -39.11 -24.21 3.47
C VAL A 58 -40.02 -23.03 3.16
N SER A 59 -40.41 -22.88 1.88
CA SER A 59 -41.44 -21.90 1.50
C SER A 59 -42.78 -22.33 2.10
N THR A 60 -43.10 -21.85 3.29
CA THR A 60 -44.49 -21.89 3.78
C THR A 60 -45.29 -20.92 2.93
N SER A 61 -46.00 -21.47 1.94
CA SER A 61 -46.95 -20.74 1.10
C SER A 61 -48.08 -20.21 1.98
N THR A 62 -48.00 -18.94 2.37
CA THR A 62 -49.12 -18.18 2.94
C THR A 62 -49.56 -17.15 1.91
N LEU A 63 -50.89 -17.08 1.67
CA LEU A 63 -51.63 -16.30 0.67
C LEU A 63 -51.56 -14.76 0.83
N TYR A 64 -50.49 -14.22 1.39
CA TYR A 64 -50.22 -12.79 1.45
C TYR A 64 -48.78 -12.57 0.95
N PRO A 65 -48.49 -11.54 0.14
CA PRO A 65 -47.10 -11.22 -0.15
C PRO A 65 -46.42 -10.91 1.19
N PRO A 66 -45.43 -11.70 1.65
CA PRO A 66 -44.67 -11.29 2.82
C PRO A 66 -44.03 -9.96 2.44
N ALA A 67 -44.18 -8.95 3.30
CA ALA A 67 -43.37 -7.75 3.18
C ALA A 67 -41.92 -8.20 2.99
N SER A 68 -41.30 -7.81 1.88
CA SER A 68 -39.92 -8.15 1.56
C SER A 68 -39.04 -7.56 2.66
N THR A 69 -38.81 -8.32 3.73
CA THR A 69 -37.93 -7.90 4.83
C THR A 69 -36.51 -8.08 4.30
N THR A 70 -36.05 -7.12 3.50
CA THR A 70 -34.68 -7.09 2.98
C THR A 70 -33.76 -7.09 4.19
N THR A 71 -32.87 -8.08 4.31
CA THR A 71 -31.93 -8.06 5.43
C THR A 71 -30.94 -6.93 5.22
N PRO A 72 -30.48 -6.25 6.30
CA PRO A 72 -29.40 -5.27 6.19
C PRO A 72 -28.16 -5.88 5.54
N MET A 73 -27.39 -5.08 4.80
CA MET A 73 -26.26 -5.58 4.01
C MET A 73 -25.21 -6.28 4.87
N TYR A 74 -24.95 -5.76 6.06
CA TYR A 74 -24.05 -6.29 7.10
C TYR A 74 -24.64 -7.45 7.91
N SER A 75 -25.84 -7.95 7.58
CA SER A 75 -26.43 -9.06 8.32
C SER A 75 -25.49 -10.28 8.31
N PRO A 76 -25.16 -10.87 9.48
CA PRO A 76 -24.32 -12.06 9.53
C PRO A 76 -25.06 -13.30 9.02
N THR A 77 -26.38 -13.25 8.88
CA THR A 77 -27.25 -14.35 8.45
C THR A 77 -28.18 -13.91 7.31
N PRO A 78 -27.64 -13.58 6.12
CA PRO A 78 -28.44 -13.16 4.97
C PRO A 78 -29.20 -14.35 4.36
N PHE A 79 -30.22 -14.09 3.54
CA PHE A 79 -30.80 -15.15 2.70
C PHE A 79 -29.82 -15.59 1.59
N PRO A 80 -29.91 -16.81 1.00
CA PRO A 80 -28.92 -17.29 0.04
C PRO A 80 -28.82 -16.44 -1.24
N HIS A 81 -29.93 -15.85 -1.66
CA HIS A 81 -29.98 -14.98 -2.82
C HIS A 81 -29.39 -13.60 -2.52
N GLU A 82 -29.69 -13.02 -1.34
CA GLU A 82 -29.09 -11.78 -0.86
C GLU A 82 -27.57 -11.94 -0.68
N TRP A 83 -27.13 -13.02 -0.02
CA TRP A 83 -25.71 -13.33 0.14
C TRP A 83 -24.99 -13.33 -1.20
N ARG A 84 -25.57 -14.00 -2.21
CA ARG A 84 -24.99 -14.08 -3.54
C ARG A 84 -24.93 -12.70 -4.20
N GLN A 85 -25.95 -11.87 -4.03
CA GLN A 85 -25.96 -10.53 -4.59
C GLN A 85 -24.88 -9.64 -3.96
N HIS A 86 -24.74 -9.66 -2.65
CA HIS A 86 -23.76 -8.87 -1.90
C HIS A 86 -22.31 -9.34 -2.17
N ASP A 87 -22.07 -10.66 -2.14
CA ASP A 87 -20.78 -11.24 -2.52
C ASP A 87 -20.40 -10.87 -3.96
N ARG A 88 -21.35 -10.92 -4.90
CA ARG A 88 -21.08 -10.54 -6.30
C ARG A 88 -20.80 -9.05 -6.45
N MET A 89 -21.41 -8.19 -5.65
CA MET A 89 -21.08 -6.77 -5.63
C MET A 89 -19.64 -6.57 -5.15
N ALA A 90 -19.28 -7.14 -3.99
CA ALA A 90 -17.92 -7.04 -3.46
C ALA A 90 -16.87 -7.59 -4.44
N ALA A 91 -17.12 -8.77 -5.02
CA ALA A 91 -16.24 -9.37 -6.02
C ALA A 91 -16.13 -8.49 -7.28
N SER A 92 -17.20 -7.81 -7.70
CA SER A 92 -17.18 -6.94 -8.88
C SER A 92 -16.44 -5.63 -8.63
N ILE A 93 -16.55 -5.05 -7.43
CA ILE A 93 -15.75 -3.88 -7.01
C ILE A 93 -14.25 -4.18 -7.18
N ILE A 94 -13.82 -5.39 -6.80
CA ILE A 94 -12.44 -5.82 -6.99
C ILE A 94 -12.16 -6.07 -8.48
N TYR A 95 -12.88 -7.00 -9.10
CA TYR A 95 -12.58 -7.52 -10.45
C TYR A 95 -12.58 -6.43 -11.53
N LEU A 96 -13.54 -5.51 -11.49
CA LEU A 96 -13.67 -4.45 -12.50
C LEU A 96 -12.63 -3.34 -12.33
N ASN A 97 -11.92 -3.28 -11.21
CA ASN A 97 -10.88 -2.29 -10.97
C ASN A 97 -9.46 -2.88 -11.12
N ILE A 98 -9.36 -4.04 -11.78
CA ILE A 98 -8.09 -4.67 -12.18
C ILE A 98 -7.96 -4.53 -13.69
N VAL A 99 -6.78 -4.11 -14.17
CA VAL A 99 -6.53 -3.92 -15.61
C VAL A 99 -6.51 -5.24 -16.35
N ASP A 100 -5.76 -6.22 -15.82
CA ASP A 100 -5.68 -7.57 -16.36
C ASP A 100 -5.95 -8.61 -15.26
N PRO A 101 -7.24 -8.90 -14.96
CA PRO A 101 -7.58 -9.86 -13.93
C PRO A 101 -7.13 -11.27 -14.28
N VAL A 102 -7.12 -11.64 -15.56
CA VAL A 102 -6.72 -12.98 -16.02
C VAL A 102 -5.21 -13.17 -15.84
N GLY A 103 -4.39 -12.22 -16.28
CA GLY A 103 -2.94 -12.26 -16.08
C GLY A 103 -2.51 -12.19 -14.60
N LEU A 104 -3.36 -11.63 -13.72
CA LEU A 104 -3.15 -11.68 -12.28
C LEU A 104 -3.62 -12.97 -11.61
N GLY A 105 -4.30 -13.87 -12.34
CA GLY A 105 -4.84 -15.13 -11.83
C GLY A 105 -6.16 -14.98 -11.06
N VAL A 106 -6.88 -13.88 -11.28
CA VAL A 106 -8.16 -13.59 -10.62
C VAL A 106 -9.31 -14.17 -11.44
N GLU A 107 -10.01 -15.14 -10.85
CA GLU A 107 -11.18 -15.76 -11.48
C GLU A 107 -12.48 -15.05 -11.07
N ARG A 108 -13.27 -14.62 -12.04
CA ARG A 108 -14.55 -13.91 -11.81
C ARG A 108 -15.55 -14.69 -10.96
N LYS A 109 -15.54 -16.02 -11.03
CA LYS A 109 -16.56 -16.88 -10.36
C LYS A 109 -16.27 -17.11 -8.89
N LYS A 110 -15.04 -16.89 -8.42
CA LYS A 110 -14.66 -17.03 -7.01
C LYS A 110 -15.44 -16.03 -6.13
N PRO A 111 -15.67 -16.37 -4.86
CA PRO A 111 -16.26 -15.45 -3.90
C PRO A 111 -15.29 -14.31 -3.58
N ALA A 112 -15.83 -13.17 -3.13
CA ALA A 112 -15.06 -11.94 -2.89
C ALA A 112 -13.90 -12.18 -1.92
N TYR A 113 -14.14 -12.87 -0.80
CA TYR A 113 -13.10 -13.19 0.19
C TYR A 113 -11.92 -13.97 -0.39
N HIS A 114 -12.19 -14.89 -1.33
CA HIS A 114 -11.13 -15.71 -1.92
C HIS A 114 -10.28 -14.89 -2.87
N ILE A 115 -10.92 -14.07 -3.72
CA ILE A 115 -10.22 -13.13 -4.61
C ILE A 115 -9.36 -12.18 -3.77
N TRP A 116 -9.93 -11.61 -2.72
CA TRP A 116 -9.25 -10.66 -1.84
C TRP A 116 -8.07 -11.29 -1.10
N ALA A 117 -8.24 -12.50 -0.56
CA ALA A 117 -7.18 -13.22 0.13
C ALA A 117 -6.01 -13.58 -0.79
N GLU A 118 -6.28 -14.03 -2.02
CA GLU A 118 -5.24 -14.33 -3.01
C GLU A 118 -4.45 -13.07 -3.40
N LEU A 119 -5.15 -11.96 -3.63
CA LEU A 119 -4.53 -10.67 -3.94
C LEU A 119 -3.67 -10.15 -2.78
N LYS A 120 -4.17 -10.17 -1.54
CA LYS A 120 -3.38 -9.80 -0.35
C LYS A 120 -2.12 -10.66 -0.25
N LYS A 121 -2.27 -11.98 -0.29
CA LYS A 121 -1.15 -12.93 -0.18
C LYS A 121 -0.07 -12.70 -1.23
N LYS A 122 -0.44 -12.40 -2.48
CA LYS A 122 0.50 -12.18 -3.59
C LYS A 122 1.22 -10.84 -3.48
N ASN A 123 0.51 -9.78 -3.10
CA ASN A 123 1.05 -8.42 -3.14
C ASN A 123 1.72 -8.00 -1.83
N GLU A 124 1.19 -8.37 -0.66
CA GLU A 124 1.75 -7.97 0.64
C GLU A 124 3.15 -8.57 0.89
N ARG A 125 3.36 -9.85 0.56
CA ARG A 125 4.70 -10.48 0.62
C ARG A 125 5.74 -9.76 -0.24
N GLN A 126 5.31 -9.26 -1.40
CA GLN A 126 6.22 -8.56 -2.31
C GLN A 126 6.45 -7.12 -1.87
N ASP A 127 5.46 -6.49 -1.26
CA ASP A 127 5.58 -5.17 -0.65
C ASP A 127 6.63 -5.20 0.48
N GLU A 128 6.57 -6.19 1.37
CA GLU A 128 7.59 -6.42 2.40
C GLU A 128 9.00 -6.56 1.83
N MET A 129 9.17 -7.38 0.78
CA MET A 129 10.47 -7.56 0.13
C MET A 129 10.97 -6.27 -0.53
N ARG A 130 10.09 -5.46 -1.10
CA ARG A 130 10.45 -4.18 -1.73
C ARG A 130 10.81 -3.13 -0.70
N VAL A 131 10.07 -3.06 0.40
CA VAL A 131 10.43 -2.22 1.56
C VAL A 131 11.81 -2.60 2.07
N HIS A 132 12.07 -3.91 2.20
CA HIS A 132 13.40 -4.39 2.60
C HIS A 132 14.48 -3.98 1.60
N GLN A 133 14.27 -4.19 0.29
CA GLN A 133 15.22 -3.79 -0.75
C GLN A 133 15.48 -2.28 -0.77
N ALA A 134 14.43 -1.45 -0.67
CA ALA A 134 14.56 0.00 -0.62
C ALA A 134 15.30 0.47 0.64
N ASN A 135 15.03 -0.14 1.80
CA ASN A 135 15.75 0.14 3.04
C ASN A 135 17.22 -0.28 2.95
N THR A 136 17.51 -1.44 2.35
CA THR A 136 18.88 -1.90 2.09
C THR A 136 19.61 -0.94 1.16
N LYS A 137 18.97 -0.53 0.04
CA LYS A 137 19.51 0.45 -0.91
C LYS A 137 19.83 1.79 -0.24
N LEU A 138 18.92 2.29 0.59
CA LEU A 138 19.13 3.50 1.39
C LEU A 138 20.35 3.35 2.32
N ARG A 139 20.49 2.20 3.00
CA ARG A 139 21.57 1.96 3.97
C ARG A 139 22.91 1.60 3.33
N SER A 140 22.91 1.11 2.10
CA SER A 140 24.11 0.75 1.33
C SER A 140 24.66 1.90 0.51
N ALA A 141 23.91 2.99 0.32
CA ALA A 141 24.39 4.17 -0.37
C ALA A 141 25.66 4.72 0.29
N ARG A 142 26.69 4.98 -0.52
CA ARG A 142 27.97 5.52 -0.07
C ARG A 142 28.30 6.76 -0.88
N PHE A 143 28.83 7.77 -0.21
CA PHE A 143 29.39 8.93 -0.85
C PHE A 143 30.76 8.57 -1.43
N ASP A 144 30.98 8.97 -2.68
CA ASP A 144 32.24 8.83 -3.39
C ASP A 144 32.71 10.21 -3.89
N PRO A 145 33.62 10.88 -3.17
CA PRO A 145 34.05 12.23 -3.52
C PRO A 145 34.79 12.30 -4.86
N SER A 146 35.26 11.18 -5.40
CA SER A 146 35.94 11.13 -6.70
C SER A 146 34.99 11.14 -7.90
N ASN A 147 33.69 10.88 -7.68
CA ASN A 147 32.72 10.68 -8.75
C ASN A 147 31.45 11.53 -8.62
N THR A 148 31.15 12.08 -7.45
CA THR A 148 29.92 12.88 -7.24
C THR A 148 30.13 14.00 -6.22
N THR A 149 29.30 15.03 -6.30
CA THR A 149 29.27 16.13 -5.33
C THR A 149 28.48 15.77 -4.08
N ILE A 150 28.70 16.49 -2.97
CA ILE A 150 27.96 16.26 -1.73
C ILE A 150 26.46 16.59 -1.88
N GLU A 151 26.10 17.56 -2.74
CA GLU A 151 24.73 17.93 -3.10
C GLU A 151 24.02 16.81 -3.86
N GLU A 152 24.70 16.20 -4.83
CA GLU A 152 24.17 15.05 -5.58
C GLU A 152 23.96 13.83 -4.70
N HIS A 153 24.88 13.60 -3.75
CA HIS A 153 24.73 12.55 -2.76
C HIS A 153 23.57 12.81 -1.81
N GLU A 154 23.42 14.04 -1.30
CA GLU A 154 22.25 14.44 -0.50
C GLU A 154 20.94 14.19 -1.25
N LYS A 155 20.87 14.60 -2.52
CA LYS A 155 19.71 14.38 -3.38
C LYS A 155 19.42 12.89 -3.54
N THR A 156 20.45 12.07 -3.78
CA THR A 156 20.34 10.60 -3.86
C THR A 156 19.77 10.00 -2.58
N MET A 157 20.31 10.39 -1.42
CA MET A 157 19.86 9.93 -0.11
C MET A 157 18.39 10.31 0.16
N LYS A 158 18.01 11.57 -0.11
CA LYS A 158 16.63 12.04 0.03
C LYS A 158 15.67 11.31 -0.92
N ASN A 159 16.11 11.00 -2.13
CA ASN A 159 15.34 10.20 -3.09
C ASN A 159 15.14 8.75 -2.61
N HIS A 160 16.17 8.10 -2.07
CA HIS A 160 16.04 6.75 -1.50
C HIS A 160 15.12 6.72 -0.27
N LEU A 161 15.19 7.74 0.59
CA LEU A 161 14.25 7.87 1.71
C LEU A 161 12.80 8.05 1.22
N LYS A 162 12.59 8.86 0.18
CA LYS A 162 11.27 9.03 -0.45
C LYS A 162 10.76 7.73 -1.06
N GLU A 163 11.63 6.99 -1.76
CA GLU A 163 11.32 5.67 -2.32
C GLU A 163 10.87 4.69 -1.22
N LEU A 164 11.62 4.60 -0.11
CA LEU A 164 11.27 3.77 1.04
C LEU A 164 9.90 4.16 1.63
N ARG A 165 9.65 5.46 1.84
CA ARG A 165 8.38 5.96 2.40
C ARG A 165 7.19 5.70 1.48
N ASN A 166 7.38 5.84 0.17
CA ASN A 166 6.33 5.54 -0.82
C ASN A 166 5.91 4.06 -0.77
N LEU A 167 6.86 3.16 -0.49
CA LEU A 167 6.60 1.74 -0.29
C LEU A 167 6.04 1.41 1.12
N GLY A 168 5.81 2.41 1.98
CA GLY A 168 5.30 2.21 3.34
C GLY A 168 6.36 1.89 4.38
N GLY A 169 7.65 1.93 4.02
CA GLY A 169 8.73 1.76 4.97
C GLY A 169 8.88 2.96 5.91
N SER A 170 9.17 2.68 7.18
CA SER A 170 9.44 3.69 8.19
C SER A 170 10.94 3.97 8.33
N CYS A 171 11.32 5.25 8.38
CA CYS A 171 12.65 5.68 8.77
C CYS A 171 12.52 7.05 9.47
N LEU A 172 12.78 7.06 10.77
CA LEU A 172 12.77 8.27 11.58
C LEU A 172 13.94 9.18 11.20
N ASP A 173 13.80 10.48 11.45
CA ASP A 173 14.85 11.44 11.10
C ASP A 173 16.19 11.12 11.81
N SER A 174 16.14 10.72 13.09
CA SER A 174 17.32 10.28 13.84
C SER A 174 18.00 9.04 13.24
N GLN A 175 17.21 8.10 12.70
CA GLN A 175 17.75 6.93 11.99
C GLN A 175 18.37 7.35 10.66
N PHE A 176 17.69 8.22 9.92
CA PHE A 176 18.19 8.73 8.65
C PHE A 176 19.48 9.53 8.83
N ARG A 177 19.59 10.35 9.88
CA ARG A 177 20.83 11.02 10.29
C ARG A 177 22.00 10.04 10.45
N LEU A 178 21.79 8.95 11.19
CA LEU A 178 22.83 7.93 11.36
C LEU A 178 23.21 7.25 10.04
N ILE A 179 22.24 7.01 9.16
CA ILE A 179 22.49 6.45 7.83
C ILE A 179 23.32 7.42 6.97
N VAL A 180 23.01 8.72 7.00
CA VAL A 180 23.76 9.77 6.29
C VAL A 180 25.21 9.80 6.78
N ILE A 181 25.44 9.80 8.09
CA ILE A 181 26.79 9.75 8.66
C ILE A 181 27.51 8.46 8.23
N ALA A 182 26.85 7.30 8.30
CA ALA A 182 27.41 6.02 7.89
C ALA A 182 27.63 5.88 6.36
N SER A 183 27.04 6.76 5.56
CA SER A 183 27.23 6.78 4.11
C SER A 183 28.58 7.38 3.69
N MET A 184 29.25 8.10 4.58
CA MET A 184 30.52 8.76 4.29
C MET A 184 31.68 7.77 4.12
N PRO A 185 32.74 8.15 3.38
CA PRO A 185 33.94 7.35 3.23
C PRO A 185 34.57 7.00 4.58
N LYS A 186 35.19 5.82 4.66
CA LYS A 186 35.88 5.38 5.89
C LYS A 186 37.01 6.33 6.30
N SER A 187 37.65 6.99 5.34
CA SER A 187 38.70 8.00 5.57
C SER A 187 38.19 9.27 6.26
N TRP A 188 36.88 9.44 6.40
CA TRP A 188 36.28 10.61 7.03
C TRP A 188 35.82 10.33 8.47
N ARG A 189 35.95 9.10 8.97
CA ARG A 189 35.39 8.69 10.28
C ARG A 189 35.76 9.62 11.44
N ASP A 190 37.01 10.07 11.51
CA ASP A 190 37.47 10.93 12.62
C ASP A 190 36.79 12.30 12.61
N LEU A 191 36.42 12.79 11.42
CA LEU A 191 35.68 14.06 11.21
C LEU A 191 34.19 13.93 11.55
N LEU A 192 33.70 12.69 11.70
CA LEU A 192 32.29 12.37 11.93
C LEU A 192 31.97 12.03 13.38
N ILE A 193 32.98 11.99 14.27
CA ILE A 193 32.79 11.70 15.70
C ILE A 193 31.94 12.78 16.38
N ASN A 194 32.02 14.03 15.90
CA ASN A 194 31.37 15.19 16.50
C ASN A 194 30.44 15.94 15.51
N VAL A 195 29.66 15.21 14.71
CA VAL A 195 28.63 15.83 13.86
C VAL A 195 27.65 16.60 14.74
N LYS A 196 27.58 17.92 14.54
CA LYS A 196 26.71 18.81 15.32
C LYS A 196 25.22 18.57 15.00
N GLY A 197 24.35 19.01 15.90
CA GLY A 197 22.90 18.94 15.74
C GLY A 197 22.30 17.54 15.89
N ILE A 198 20.96 17.48 15.81
CA ILE A 198 20.17 16.27 16.09
C ILE A 198 19.38 15.76 14.89
N SER A 199 19.30 16.56 13.82
CA SER A 199 18.53 16.23 12.63
C SER A 199 19.40 15.69 11.49
N SER A 200 18.76 15.10 10.49
CA SER A 200 19.44 14.71 9.25
C SER A 200 19.94 15.92 8.44
N ASP A 201 19.22 17.04 8.47
CA ASP A 201 19.65 18.27 7.80
C ASP A 201 20.90 18.87 8.47
N ASP A 202 21.00 18.84 9.81
CA ASP A 202 22.22 19.24 10.53
C ASP A 202 23.43 18.41 10.10
N ALA A 203 23.23 17.10 9.88
CA ALA A 203 24.28 16.23 9.39
C ALA A 203 24.72 16.62 7.98
N PHE A 204 23.80 16.92 7.06
CA PHE A 204 24.16 17.39 5.72
C PHE A 204 24.89 18.73 5.74
N ILE A 205 24.50 19.66 6.61
CA ILE A 205 25.21 20.94 6.79
C ILE A 205 26.65 20.69 7.25
N HIS A 206 26.85 19.86 8.29
CA HIS A 206 28.19 19.52 8.77
C HIS A 206 29.03 18.82 7.70
N LEU A 207 28.44 17.90 6.94
CA LEU A 207 29.14 17.18 5.87
C LEU A 207 29.58 18.09 4.72
N ARG A 208 28.76 19.09 4.36
CA ARG A 208 29.15 20.12 3.39
C ARG A 208 30.38 20.89 3.85
N GLN A 209 30.38 21.38 5.10
CA GLN A 209 31.54 22.08 5.68
C GLN A 209 32.81 21.23 5.65
N VAL A 210 32.71 19.94 5.97
CA VAL A 210 33.85 19.02 5.93
C VAL A 210 34.36 18.81 4.50
N TYR A 211 33.45 18.74 3.52
CA TYR A 211 33.79 18.58 2.12
C TYR A 211 34.49 19.82 1.55
N ASP A 212 33.96 21.01 1.84
CA ASP A 212 34.52 22.28 1.35
C ASP A 212 35.94 22.49 1.89
N ASN A 213 36.16 22.30 3.21
CA ASN A 213 37.49 22.41 3.81
C ASN A 213 38.50 21.45 3.18
N LYS A 214 38.09 20.22 2.84
CA LYS A 214 38.97 19.24 2.19
C LYS A 214 39.34 19.61 0.76
N LYS A 215 38.41 20.26 0.05
CA LYS A 215 38.71 20.77 -1.29
C LYS A 215 39.71 21.91 -1.25
N GLU A 216 39.57 22.83 -0.29
CA GLU A 216 40.53 23.91 -0.07
C GLU A 216 41.94 23.34 0.21
N ASP A 217 42.05 22.33 1.10
CA ASP A 217 43.33 21.67 1.40
C ASP A 217 43.97 20.98 0.18
N GLU A 218 43.18 20.44 -0.76
CA GLU A 218 43.66 19.79 -2.00
C GLU A 218 44.09 20.81 -3.08
N GLU A 219 43.48 21.99 -3.12
CA GLU A 219 43.83 23.06 -4.06
C GLU A 219 45.11 23.82 -3.66
N ASP A 220 45.47 23.79 -2.37
CA ASP A 220 46.67 24.44 -1.81
C ASP A 220 47.94 23.56 -1.82
N THR A 221 47.85 22.29 -2.26
CA THR A 221 48.98 21.32 -2.37
C THR A 221 49.40 21.02 -3.80
#